data_AF-A0A1I5KI75-F1
#
_entry.id   AF-A0A1I5KI75-F1
#
_cell.length_a   1.000
_cell.length_b   1.000
_cell.length_c   1.000
_cell.angle_alpha   90.00
_cell.angle_beta   90.00
_cell.angle_gamma   90.00
#
_symmetry.space_group_name_H-M   'P 1'
#
loop_
_entity.id
_entity.type
_entity.pdbx_description
1 polymer ?
#
loop_
_entity_poly.entity_id
_entity_poly.type
_entity_poly.pdbx_seq_one_letter_code
_entity_poly.pdbx_strand_id
1 'polypeptide(L)'
;MGMHQPIGADSASDEFERDREVSGPKILLVIGGGIAAYKSCELVRLIRKAGGEVTCVLTEGGQQFVTPMALAALSGKKVYTSLFDLKDEVEMGHIQLSRDADLVVVCPATADLLAKMAAGIADDLATTLILATDKPVLTVPAMNVKMWEHSATQRNADWLRQAGVKVMDPDEGPMACGEFGPGRLPEPVAILSKIAEELEIDIDLPELAAPAPQLAAPVEEADAEDAEAEAPEIEALEPEDGEEFEKSGGGLGGLLSMIIPRSTPKRSHEEIEEEYEELEDLPEPDMLDAEALVENTEIDPDAAGPLLAKKGGAAAAPPIDPEALNHTVARKDERAKPQPVEEEVQTQEVAFEDSPLAGQPEFDPDPEHRPLYGKHVLVTAGPTREPIDPVRYIANRSSGKQGFAIAAMAAAAGARVTLISGPVHLPTPHGVDRIDVETAEDMAEEVRNALPADAAFMVAAVSDWKSKHVAGEKMKKRGSAPPALILAENPDILAAVAAGRKRPHLLIGFAAETENVVENAKTKRKRKGADWIIANDVAGAVGESVMGGDINQVHIVTPKGVESLPEMPKDEVARELVRRAAEALVEPKDDDEHD
;
A
#
# COMPACT_ATOMS: atom_id res chain seq x y z
N MET A 1 61.76 67.67 -50.22
CA MET A 1 60.30 67.69 -49.94
C MET A 1 59.77 66.30 -50.18
N GLY A 2 59.68 65.50 -49.13
CA GLY A 2 59.24 64.11 -49.26
C GLY A 2 59.24 63.39 -47.93
N MET A 3 58.13 62.67 -47.71
CA MET A 3 57.95 61.49 -46.85
C MET A 3 57.93 61.80 -45.33
N HIS A 4 57.16 61.16 -44.47
CA HIS A 4 56.64 59.79 -44.42
C HIS A 4 55.33 59.72 -43.58
N GLN A 5 54.74 58.52 -43.64
CA GLN A 5 53.58 57.91 -42.96
C GLN A 5 53.48 58.03 -41.41
N PRO A 6 52.33 57.61 -40.80
CA PRO A 6 51.85 58.07 -39.49
C PRO A 6 52.30 57.20 -38.30
N ILE A 7 52.25 57.80 -37.11
CA ILE A 7 52.51 57.20 -35.79
C ILE A 7 51.19 57.21 -34.99
N GLY A 8 50.96 56.13 -34.26
CA GLY A 8 49.66 55.68 -33.73
C GLY A 8 49.01 56.53 -32.63
N ALA A 9 47.75 56.18 -32.37
CA ALA A 9 46.95 56.72 -31.29
C ALA A 9 46.44 55.57 -30.42
N ASP A 10 46.86 55.62 -29.15
CA ASP A 10 46.35 54.81 -28.05
C ASP A 10 45.02 55.36 -27.54
N SER A 11 44.29 54.45 -26.87
CA SER A 11 43.25 54.70 -25.86
C SER A 11 41.84 55.12 -26.32
N ALA A 12 41.01 54.12 -26.64
CA ALA A 12 39.59 54.07 -26.25
C ALA A 12 38.95 52.76 -26.75
N SER A 13 38.89 51.71 -25.94
CA SER A 13 37.88 50.61 -26.06
C SER A 13 38.01 49.48 -25.03
N ASP A 14 38.35 49.75 -23.76
CA ASP A 14 38.56 48.67 -22.78
C ASP A 14 37.85 48.88 -21.42
N GLU A 15 36.62 49.41 -21.42
CA GLU A 15 35.83 49.58 -20.17
C GLU A 15 34.33 49.18 -20.27
N PHE A 16 33.94 48.26 -21.17
CA PHE A 16 32.56 47.73 -21.21
C PHE A 16 32.45 46.20 -21.15
N GLU A 17 33.40 45.52 -20.49
CA GLU A 17 33.26 44.12 -20.08
C GLU A 17 33.44 43.98 -18.57
N ARG A 18 32.44 44.41 -17.78
CA ARG A 18 32.24 43.95 -16.41
C ARG A 18 30.75 43.77 -16.13
N ASP A 19 30.44 42.59 -15.61
CA ASP A 19 29.17 42.12 -15.02
C ASP A 19 28.05 41.70 -15.99
N ARG A 20 28.26 40.57 -16.68
CA ARG A 20 27.20 39.53 -16.73
C ARG A 20 27.60 38.45 -15.73
N GLU A 21 26.96 38.42 -14.57
CA GLU A 21 26.96 37.23 -13.71
C GLU A 21 26.47 36.06 -14.55
N VAL A 22 27.36 35.14 -14.93
CA VAL A 22 26.97 33.87 -15.52
C VAL A 22 26.45 33.02 -14.37
N SER A 23 25.13 33.03 -14.17
CA SER A 23 24.43 32.10 -13.28
C SER A 23 24.83 30.68 -13.63
N GLY A 24 25.25 29.87 -12.65
CA GLY A 24 25.55 28.46 -12.86
C GLY A 24 24.30 27.65 -13.25
N PRO A 25 24.48 26.37 -13.63
CA PRO A 25 23.41 25.54 -14.17
C PRO A 25 22.30 25.30 -13.16
N LYS A 26 21.05 25.29 -13.64
CA LYS A 26 19.86 25.02 -12.83
C LYS A 26 19.48 23.55 -12.95
N ILE A 27 19.66 22.80 -11.87
CA ILE A 27 19.37 21.37 -11.80
C ILE A 27 18.06 21.15 -11.06
N LEU A 28 17.14 20.41 -11.68
CA LEU A 28 15.97 19.85 -11.00
C LEU A 28 16.29 18.42 -10.57
N LEU A 29 16.49 18.23 -9.26
CA LEU A 29 16.90 16.95 -8.68
C LEU A 29 15.68 16.20 -8.14
N VAL A 30 15.26 15.15 -8.85
CA VAL A 30 14.23 14.20 -8.44
C VAL A 30 14.86 13.08 -7.61
N ILE A 31 14.39 12.85 -6.39
CA ILE A 31 14.98 11.90 -5.44
C ILE A 31 13.98 10.77 -5.14
N GLY A 32 14.34 9.56 -5.59
CA GLY A 32 13.56 8.34 -5.40
C GLY A 32 13.73 7.67 -4.03
N GLY A 33 12.86 6.71 -3.73
CA GLY A 33 12.83 5.96 -2.47
C GLY A 33 13.77 4.76 -2.44
N GLY A 34 15.04 4.98 -2.09
CA GLY A 34 15.99 3.90 -1.85
C GLY A 34 17.05 4.29 -0.82
N ILE A 35 17.75 3.28 -0.27
CA ILE A 35 18.77 3.49 0.77
C ILE A 35 19.85 4.50 0.35
N ALA A 36 20.14 4.63 -0.95
CA ALA A 36 21.12 5.56 -1.48
C ALA A 36 20.65 7.03 -1.51
N ALA A 37 19.40 7.35 -1.15
CA ALA A 37 18.86 8.70 -1.18
C ALA A 37 19.67 9.70 -0.32
N TYR A 38 20.32 9.25 0.77
CA TYR A 38 21.18 10.13 1.57
C TYR A 38 22.39 10.65 0.76
N LYS A 39 22.86 9.94 -0.27
CA LYS A 39 23.95 10.40 -1.13
C LYS A 39 23.52 11.59 -2.00
N SER A 40 22.23 11.74 -2.28
CA SER A 40 21.69 12.91 -2.99
C SER A 40 21.90 14.19 -2.19
N CYS A 41 21.97 14.14 -0.85
CA CYS A 41 22.34 15.29 -0.02
C CYS A 41 23.75 15.80 -0.34
N GLU A 42 24.72 14.89 -0.48
CA GLU A 42 26.09 15.26 -0.84
C GLU A 42 26.16 15.76 -2.29
N LEU A 43 25.40 15.16 -3.21
CA LEU A 43 25.28 15.65 -4.58
C LEU A 43 24.77 17.10 -4.63
N VAL A 44 23.72 17.45 -3.86
CA VAL A 44 23.23 18.84 -3.75
C VAL A 44 24.33 19.78 -3.31
N ARG A 45 25.12 19.38 -2.30
CA ARG A 45 26.24 20.18 -1.78
C ARG A 45 27.33 20.40 -2.83
N LEU A 46 27.66 19.34 -3.58
CA LEU A 46 28.67 19.39 -4.65
C LEU A 46 28.24 20.29 -5.81
N ILE A 47 26.99 20.16 -6.29
CA ILE A 47 26.46 21.02 -7.37
C ILE A 47 26.50 22.49 -6.95
N ARG A 48 26.06 22.80 -5.72
CA ARG A 48 26.12 24.18 -5.21
C ARG A 48 27.53 24.71 -5.04
N LYS A 49 28.46 23.87 -4.58
CA LYS A 49 29.87 24.25 -4.46
C LYS A 49 30.48 24.56 -5.83
N ALA A 50 30.03 23.87 -6.88
CA ALA A 50 30.39 24.13 -8.27
C ALA A 50 29.68 25.36 -8.88
N GLY A 51 28.87 26.09 -8.11
CA GLY A 51 28.17 27.30 -8.55
C GLY A 51 26.80 27.05 -9.19
N GLY A 52 26.34 25.79 -9.26
CA GLY A 52 25.01 25.44 -9.76
C GLY A 52 23.89 25.69 -8.75
N GLU A 53 22.68 25.85 -9.25
CA GLU A 53 21.47 25.91 -8.44
C GLU A 53 20.75 24.56 -8.46
N VAL A 54 20.23 24.12 -7.31
CA VAL A 54 19.48 22.85 -7.24
C VAL A 54 18.10 23.09 -6.65
N THR A 55 17.07 22.67 -7.37
CA THR A 55 15.70 22.56 -6.85
C THR A 55 15.38 21.09 -6.67
N CYS A 56 14.94 20.68 -5.48
CA CYS A 56 14.71 19.26 -5.20
C CYS A 56 13.21 18.92 -5.25
N VAL A 57 12.91 17.78 -5.87
CA VAL A 57 11.60 17.12 -5.82
C VAL A 57 11.81 15.77 -5.15
N LEU A 58 11.14 15.55 -4.03
CA LEU A 58 11.34 14.37 -3.21
C LEU A 58 10.07 13.51 -3.23
N THR A 59 10.21 12.29 -3.75
CA THR A 59 9.11 11.32 -3.79
C THR A 59 8.64 10.92 -2.38
N GLU A 60 7.44 10.36 -2.26
CA GLU A 60 6.95 9.81 -0.99
C GLU A 60 7.91 8.73 -0.43
N GLY A 61 8.42 7.85 -1.29
CA GLY A 61 9.44 6.87 -0.92
C GLY A 61 10.76 7.52 -0.49
N GLY A 62 11.19 8.59 -1.16
CA GLY A 62 12.40 9.34 -0.81
C GLY A 62 12.32 9.99 0.58
N GLN A 63 11.13 10.44 0.98
CA GLN A 63 10.88 11.02 2.31
C GLN A 63 11.12 10.05 3.47
N GLN A 64 11.09 8.73 3.21
CA GLN A 64 11.41 7.72 4.23
C GLN A 64 12.91 7.64 4.56
N PHE A 65 13.78 8.16 3.68
CA PHE A 65 15.25 8.10 3.83
C PHE A 65 15.87 9.47 4.10
N VAL A 66 15.34 10.53 3.50
CA VAL A 66 15.85 11.89 3.65
C VAL A 66 14.68 12.84 3.88
N THR A 67 14.84 13.81 4.77
CA THR A 67 13.77 14.78 5.05
C THR A 67 13.79 15.94 4.05
N PRO A 68 12.61 16.49 3.67
CA PRO A 68 12.54 17.72 2.88
C PRO A 68 13.33 18.88 3.52
N MET A 69 13.37 18.95 4.86
CA MET A 69 14.10 19.98 5.60
C MET A 69 15.62 19.91 5.37
N ALA A 70 16.20 18.70 5.38
CA ALA A 70 17.63 18.53 5.13
C ALA A 70 18.01 19.01 3.71
N LEU A 71 17.22 18.62 2.71
CA LEU A 71 17.43 19.04 1.33
C LEU A 71 17.18 20.54 1.13
N ALA A 72 16.20 21.14 1.81
CA ALA A 72 15.96 22.58 1.76
C ALA A 72 17.15 23.37 2.34
N ALA A 73 17.71 22.91 3.47
CA ALA A 73 18.88 23.54 4.08
C ALA A 73 20.12 23.43 3.17
N LEU A 74 20.32 22.29 2.51
CA LEU A 74 21.46 22.06 1.61
C LEU A 74 21.29 22.80 0.28
N SER A 75 20.10 22.79 -0.31
CA SER A 75 19.83 23.44 -1.60
C SER A 75 19.66 24.96 -1.49
N GLY A 76 19.24 25.45 -0.32
CA GLY A 76 18.83 26.84 -0.14
C GLY A 76 17.51 27.19 -0.83
N LYS A 77 16.76 26.19 -1.32
CA LYS A 77 15.49 26.34 -2.03
C LYS A 77 14.36 25.54 -1.38
N LYS A 78 13.12 25.84 -1.76
CA LYS A 78 11.97 25.00 -1.42
C LYS A 78 12.15 23.60 -2.02
N VAL A 79 11.79 22.59 -1.24
CA VAL A 79 11.70 21.19 -1.70
C VAL A 79 10.23 20.86 -1.92
N TYR A 80 9.93 20.26 -3.07
CA TYR A 80 8.56 19.90 -3.45
C TYR A 80 8.34 18.41 -3.26
N THR A 81 7.17 18.03 -2.76
CA THR A 81 6.86 16.65 -2.35
C THR A 81 5.53 16.12 -2.87
N SER A 82 4.61 16.99 -3.26
CA SER A 82 3.25 16.60 -3.63
C SER A 82 2.78 17.35 -4.87
N LEU A 83 2.02 16.66 -5.71
CA LEU A 83 1.41 17.22 -6.91
C LEU A 83 0.26 18.19 -6.57
N PHE A 84 -0.46 17.94 -5.47
CA PHE A 84 -1.70 18.61 -5.08
C PHE A 84 -1.52 19.63 -3.94
N ASP A 85 -0.36 20.30 -3.86
CA ASP A 85 -0.22 21.44 -2.96
C ASP A 85 -0.95 22.65 -3.55
N LEU A 86 -2.05 23.06 -2.92
CA LEU A 86 -2.89 24.19 -3.31
C LEU A 86 -2.13 25.50 -3.57
N LYS A 87 -0.95 25.69 -2.96
CA LYS A 87 -0.12 26.88 -3.21
C LYS A 87 0.70 26.76 -4.49
N ASP A 88 1.21 25.58 -4.78
CA ASP A 88 2.10 25.32 -5.92
C ASP A 88 1.31 25.02 -7.21
N GLU A 89 0.13 24.41 -7.08
CA GLU A 89 -0.73 24.05 -8.21
C GLU A 89 -1.36 25.29 -8.88
N VAL A 90 -1.63 26.35 -8.09
CA VAL A 90 -2.08 27.65 -8.61
C VAL A 90 -1.03 28.29 -9.53
N GLU A 91 0.25 27.96 -9.35
CA GLU A 91 1.36 28.43 -10.18
C GLU A 91 1.75 27.42 -11.28
N MET A 92 0.96 26.36 -11.52
CA MET A 92 1.32 25.27 -12.44
C MET A 92 2.72 24.68 -12.15
N GLY A 93 3.00 24.44 -10.87
CA GLY A 93 4.35 24.10 -10.37
C GLY A 93 5.08 22.99 -11.14
N HIS A 94 4.41 21.90 -11.55
CA HIS A 94 5.06 20.79 -12.25
C HIS A 94 5.63 21.17 -13.63
N ILE A 95 4.96 22.05 -14.38
CA ILE A 95 5.45 22.56 -15.68
C ILE A 95 6.51 23.62 -15.47
N GLN A 96 6.30 24.53 -14.52
CA GLN A 96 7.22 25.64 -14.31
C GLN A 96 8.57 25.18 -13.74
N LEU A 97 8.55 24.23 -12.79
CA LEU A 97 9.77 23.65 -12.22
C LEU A 97 10.64 22.97 -13.28
N SER A 98 10.02 22.24 -14.20
CA SER A 98 10.71 21.61 -15.33
C SER A 98 11.30 22.65 -16.28
N ARG A 99 10.52 23.67 -16.67
CA ARG A 99 10.98 24.72 -17.61
C ARG A 99 12.13 25.56 -17.07
N ASP A 100 12.15 25.81 -15.77
CA ASP A 100 13.17 26.59 -15.09
C ASP A 100 14.52 25.85 -14.96
N ALA A 101 14.54 24.54 -15.19
CA ALA A 101 15.74 23.73 -15.16
C ALA A 101 16.48 23.72 -16.52
N ASP A 102 17.80 23.57 -16.45
CA ASP A 102 18.65 23.26 -17.61
C ASP A 102 18.78 21.74 -17.78
N LEU A 103 18.74 20.98 -16.68
CA LEU A 103 18.80 19.52 -16.65
C LEU A 103 17.91 18.96 -15.53
N VAL A 104 17.18 17.88 -15.84
CA VAL A 104 16.49 17.07 -14.83
C VAL A 104 17.36 15.87 -14.45
N VAL A 105 17.64 15.69 -13.17
CA VAL A 105 18.43 14.56 -12.65
C VAL A 105 17.56 13.71 -11.74
N VAL A 106 17.43 12.42 -12.02
CA VAL A 106 16.72 11.45 -11.18
C VAL A 106 17.75 10.62 -10.40
N CYS A 107 17.93 10.91 -9.11
CA CYS A 107 18.99 10.33 -8.29
C CYS A 107 18.59 10.20 -6.81
N PRO A 108 18.48 8.97 -6.25
CA PRO A 108 18.54 7.70 -6.97
C PRO A 108 17.30 7.50 -7.85
N ALA A 109 17.50 6.93 -9.04
CA ALA A 109 16.44 6.36 -9.86
C ALA A 109 16.20 4.91 -9.44
N THR A 110 15.13 4.66 -8.69
CA THR A 110 14.74 3.31 -8.29
C THR A 110 14.21 2.51 -9.49
N ALA A 111 14.14 1.18 -9.36
CA ALA A 111 13.52 0.34 -10.40
C ALA A 111 12.07 0.78 -10.71
N ASP A 112 11.33 1.19 -9.68
CA ASP A 112 9.97 1.73 -9.79
C ASP A 112 9.94 3.02 -10.62
N LEU A 113 10.82 3.99 -10.34
CA LEU A 113 10.92 5.21 -11.14
C LEU A 113 11.29 4.92 -12.59
N LEU A 114 12.25 4.03 -12.85
CA LEU A 114 12.59 3.64 -14.22
C LEU A 114 11.41 2.99 -14.94
N ALA A 115 10.64 2.14 -14.26
CA ALA A 115 9.46 1.51 -14.83
C ALA A 115 8.36 2.54 -15.15
N LYS A 116 8.07 3.46 -14.22
CA LYS A 116 7.08 4.52 -14.44
C LYS A 116 7.49 5.46 -15.59
N MET A 117 8.77 5.85 -15.64
CA MET A 117 9.31 6.67 -16.72
C MET A 117 9.17 5.96 -18.08
N ALA A 118 9.55 4.67 -18.15
CA ALA A 118 9.48 3.90 -19.39
C ALA A 118 8.03 3.70 -19.88
N ALA A 119 7.09 3.53 -18.94
CA ALA A 119 5.67 3.33 -19.22
C ALA A 119 4.88 4.65 -19.43
N GLY A 120 5.47 5.81 -19.14
CA GLY A 120 4.78 7.09 -19.19
C GLY A 120 3.73 7.29 -18.08
N ILE A 121 3.92 6.65 -16.93
CA ILE A 121 3.05 6.83 -15.75
C ILE A 121 3.38 8.18 -15.10
N ALA A 122 2.36 9.00 -14.84
CA ALA A 122 2.46 10.32 -14.22
C ALA A 122 1.46 10.44 -13.05
N ASP A 123 1.73 9.68 -11.99
CA ASP A 123 0.85 9.50 -10.82
C ASP A 123 1.30 10.31 -9.59
N ASP A 124 2.49 10.91 -9.61
CA ASP A 124 2.99 11.81 -8.58
C ASP A 124 3.70 13.04 -9.19
N LEU A 125 4.16 13.98 -8.36
CA LEU A 125 4.83 15.20 -8.86
C LEU A 125 6.10 14.88 -9.66
N ALA A 126 6.89 13.91 -9.20
CA ALA A 126 8.16 13.55 -9.81
C ALA A 126 7.97 12.87 -11.17
N THR A 127 7.01 11.97 -11.30
CA THR A 127 6.75 11.30 -12.57
C THR A 127 6.02 12.21 -13.55
N THR A 128 5.12 13.07 -13.06
CA THR A 128 4.45 14.09 -13.87
C THR A 128 5.42 15.10 -14.45
N LEU A 129 6.38 15.62 -13.67
CA LEU A 129 7.36 16.59 -14.18
C LEU A 129 8.31 15.95 -15.20
N ILE A 130 8.66 14.67 -15.02
CA ILE A 130 9.55 13.97 -15.95
C ILE A 130 8.82 13.75 -17.28
N LEU A 131 7.54 13.40 -17.24
CA LEU A 131 6.74 13.25 -18.47
C LEU A 131 6.51 14.60 -19.18
N ALA A 132 6.37 15.69 -18.41
CA ALA A 132 6.05 17.01 -18.94
C ALA A 132 7.28 17.81 -19.45
N THR A 133 8.50 17.35 -19.17
CA THR A 133 9.73 18.12 -19.44
C THR A 133 10.16 18.06 -20.90
N ASP A 134 10.63 19.19 -21.43
CA ASP A 134 11.37 19.29 -22.70
C ASP A 134 12.89 19.38 -22.51
N LYS A 135 13.35 19.37 -21.25
CA LYS A 135 14.77 19.43 -20.86
C LYS A 135 15.43 18.05 -20.93
N PRO A 136 16.76 17.98 -21.14
CA PRO A 136 17.49 16.73 -21.00
C PRO A 136 17.23 16.08 -19.63
N VAL A 137 17.21 14.75 -19.62
CA VAL A 137 16.97 13.95 -18.41
C VAL A 137 18.13 12.98 -18.20
N LEU A 138 18.74 13.04 -17.02
CA LEU A 138 19.76 12.12 -16.55
C LEU A 138 19.20 11.27 -15.40
N THR A 139 19.14 9.97 -15.60
CA THR A 139 18.79 9.01 -14.54
C THR A 139 20.04 8.35 -13.98
N VAL A 140 20.08 8.19 -12.66
CA VAL A 140 21.17 7.55 -11.92
C VAL A 140 20.60 6.38 -11.12
N PRO A 141 20.55 5.17 -11.72
CA PRO A 141 19.97 3.99 -11.10
C PRO A 141 20.65 3.59 -9.80
N ALA A 142 19.86 3.17 -8.81
CA ALA A 142 20.36 2.50 -7.61
C ALA A 142 19.35 1.52 -7.05
N MET A 143 19.76 0.25 -6.95
CA MET A 143 18.91 -0.87 -6.51
C MET A 143 19.76 -2.10 -6.21
N ASN A 144 19.13 -3.15 -5.69
CA ASN A 144 19.77 -4.45 -5.51
C ASN A 144 20.25 -5.06 -6.85
N VAL A 145 21.29 -5.92 -6.83
CA VAL A 145 21.86 -6.57 -8.04
C VAL A 145 20.78 -7.27 -8.85
N LYS A 146 19.97 -8.12 -8.20
CA LYS A 146 18.90 -8.87 -8.85
C LYS A 146 17.85 -7.97 -9.47
N MET A 147 17.56 -6.83 -8.85
CA MET A 147 16.65 -5.85 -9.43
C MET A 147 17.25 -5.18 -10.67
N TRP A 148 18.54 -4.84 -10.64
CA TRP A 148 19.22 -4.24 -11.79
C TRP A 148 19.31 -5.23 -12.96
N GLU A 149 19.77 -6.45 -12.70
CA GLU A 149 19.91 -7.52 -13.69
C GLU A 149 18.56 -8.05 -14.22
N HIS A 150 17.45 -7.74 -13.54
CA HIS A 150 16.13 -8.19 -13.94
C HIS A 150 15.80 -7.70 -15.36
N SER A 151 15.28 -8.60 -16.20
CA SER A 151 14.98 -8.32 -17.60
C SER A 151 14.04 -7.13 -17.79
N ALA A 152 13.06 -6.96 -16.89
CA ALA A 152 12.17 -5.80 -16.92
C ALA A 152 12.92 -4.47 -16.69
N THR A 153 13.86 -4.42 -15.74
CA THR A 153 14.65 -3.23 -15.43
C THR A 153 15.59 -2.90 -16.57
N GLN A 154 16.30 -3.91 -17.10
CA GLN A 154 17.18 -3.74 -18.25
C GLN A 154 16.40 -3.24 -19.47
N ARG A 155 15.24 -3.85 -19.78
CA ARG A 155 14.35 -3.39 -20.85
C ARG A 155 13.92 -1.93 -20.66
N ASN A 156 13.56 -1.55 -19.44
CA ASN A 156 13.15 -0.17 -19.15
C ASN A 156 14.32 0.81 -19.32
N ALA A 157 15.51 0.47 -18.81
CA ALA A 157 16.72 1.27 -18.98
C ALA A 157 17.08 1.43 -20.47
N ASP A 158 17.02 0.36 -21.24
CA ASP A 158 17.31 0.39 -22.68
C ASP A 158 16.26 1.17 -23.46
N TRP A 159 14.98 1.04 -23.10
CA TRP A 159 13.91 1.84 -23.69
C TRP A 159 14.10 3.33 -23.41
N LEU A 160 14.47 3.69 -22.17
CA LEU A 160 14.76 5.08 -21.80
C LEU A 160 15.96 5.62 -22.60
N ARG A 161 17.03 4.84 -22.76
CA ARG A 161 18.17 5.20 -23.61
C ARG A 161 17.75 5.44 -25.06
N GLN A 162 16.90 4.57 -25.61
CA GLN A 162 16.36 4.72 -26.97
C GLN A 162 15.47 5.96 -27.10
N ALA A 163 14.71 6.29 -26.06
CA ALA A 163 13.87 7.48 -25.97
C ALA A 163 14.68 8.79 -25.75
N GLY A 164 16.01 8.72 -25.69
CA GLY A 164 16.89 9.88 -25.55
C GLY A 164 17.20 10.28 -24.10
N VAL A 165 16.70 9.54 -23.10
CA VAL A 165 17.05 9.74 -21.69
C VAL A 165 18.45 9.19 -21.44
N LYS A 166 19.29 9.94 -20.73
CA LYS A 166 20.61 9.47 -20.33
C LYS A 166 20.47 8.57 -19.10
N VAL A 167 20.93 7.33 -19.20
CA VAL A 167 20.93 6.36 -18.10
C VAL A 167 22.36 6.01 -17.73
N MET A 168 22.81 6.44 -16.55
CA MET A 168 24.11 6.02 -16.01
C MET A 168 24.05 4.54 -15.62
N ASP A 169 25.14 3.81 -15.83
CA ASP A 169 25.27 2.49 -15.23
C ASP A 169 25.60 2.63 -13.73
N PRO A 170 25.06 1.75 -12.88
CA PRO A 170 25.39 1.74 -11.47
C PRO A 170 26.81 1.20 -11.24
N ASP A 171 27.41 1.59 -10.10
CA ASP A 171 28.68 1.03 -9.65
C ASP A 171 28.52 -0.44 -9.26
N GLU A 172 29.60 -1.20 -9.41
CA GLU A 172 29.75 -2.53 -8.82
C GLU A 172 30.33 -2.45 -7.41
N GLY A 173 29.78 -3.23 -6.48
CA GLY A 173 30.33 -3.34 -5.14
C GLY A 173 29.44 -4.12 -4.16
N PRO A 174 29.86 -4.21 -2.88
CA PRO A 174 29.03 -4.80 -1.85
C PRO A 174 27.79 -3.93 -1.57
N MET A 175 26.65 -4.57 -1.41
CA MET A 175 25.36 -3.93 -1.16
C MET A 175 24.93 -4.08 0.30
N ALA A 176 23.98 -3.23 0.72
CA ALA A 176 23.41 -3.26 2.07
C ALA A 176 22.74 -4.61 2.43
N CYS A 177 22.35 -5.39 1.42
CA CYS A 177 21.73 -6.72 1.57
C CYS A 177 22.72 -7.89 1.54
N GLY A 178 24.04 -7.63 1.54
CA GLY A 178 25.08 -8.67 1.54
C GLY A 178 25.45 -9.24 0.17
N GLU A 179 24.78 -8.82 -0.90
CA GLU A 179 25.13 -9.21 -2.28
C GLU A 179 26.27 -8.35 -2.86
N PHE A 180 26.99 -8.87 -3.85
CA PHE A 180 28.04 -8.16 -4.59
C PHE A 180 27.70 -8.15 -6.08
N GLY A 181 27.74 -6.97 -6.70
CA GLY A 181 27.47 -6.83 -8.13
C GLY A 181 27.07 -5.41 -8.52
N PRO A 182 26.61 -5.19 -9.77
CA PRO A 182 26.15 -3.89 -10.26
C PRO A 182 24.81 -3.50 -9.62
N GLY A 183 24.66 -2.24 -9.23
CA GLY A 183 23.41 -1.70 -8.68
C GLY A 183 23.61 -0.62 -7.61
N ARG A 184 24.86 -0.44 -7.15
CA ARG A 184 25.24 0.60 -6.21
C ARG A 184 25.15 1.97 -6.89
N LEU A 185 24.58 2.96 -6.19
CA LEU A 185 24.58 4.33 -6.71
C LEU A 185 26.03 4.81 -6.92
N PRO A 186 26.37 5.33 -8.12
CA PRO A 186 27.64 5.97 -8.39
C PRO A 186 27.99 7.03 -7.34
N GLU A 187 29.28 7.24 -7.08
CA GLU A 187 29.68 8.26 -6.11
C GLU A 187 29.22 9.67 -6.57
N PRO A 188 28.78 10.55 -5.64
CA PRO A 188 28.27 11.87 -5.99
C PRO A 188 29.18 12.72 -6.88
N VAL A 189 30.51 12.56 -6.75
CA VAL A 189 31.48 13.23 -7.62
C VAL A 189 31.38 12.73 -9.06
N ALA A 190 31.23 11.42 -9.29
CA ALA A 190 31.05 10.86 -10.63
C ALA A 190 29.73 11.31 -11.26
N ILE A 191 28.67 11.43 -10.46
CA ILE A 191 27.39 11.98 -10.91
C ILE A 191 27.54 13.45 -11.31
N LEU A 192 28.25 14.26 -10.51
CA LEU A 192 28.54 15.65 -10.85
C LEU A 192 29.35 15.76 -12.16
N SER A 193 30.35 14.91 -12.36
CA SER A 193 31.09 14.84 -13.63
C SER A 193 30.17 14.55 -14.80
N LYS A 194 29.20 13.64 -14.63
CA LYS A 194 28.24 13.32 -15.70
C LYS A 194 27.27 14.46 -15.98
N ILE A 195 26.84 15.19 -14.96
CA ILE A 195 26.04 16.42 -15.11
C ILE A 195 26.83 17.48 -15.88
N ALA A 196 28.12 17.66 -15.57
CA ALA A 196 28.99 18.60 -16.26
C ALA A 196 29.16 18.23 -17.75
N GLU A 197 29.36 16.95 -18.04
CA GLU A 197 29.44 16.43 -19.41
C GLU A 197 28.15 16.69 -20.20
N GLU A 198 26.97 16.41 -19.61
CA GLU A 198 25.68 16.59 -20.28
C GLU A 198 25.35 18.05 -20.56
N LEU A 199 25.83 18.97 -19.71
CA LEU A 199 25.63 20.40 -19.87
C LEU A 199 26.78 21.09 -20.63
N GLU A 200 27.82 20.36 -21.03
CA GLU A 200 29.03 20.88 -21.66
C GLU A 200 29.71 22.00 -20.83
N ILE A 201 29.80 21.81 -19.51
CA ILE A 201 30.38 22.78 -18.57
C ILE A 201 31.70 22.26 -18.00
N ASP A 202 32.74 23.10 -17.99
CA ASP A 202 33.99 22.82 -17.28
C ASP A 202 33.81 23.06 -15.77
N ILE A 203 33.90 21.99 -14.97
CA ILE A 203 33.82 22.04 -13.50
C ILE A 203 35.10 21.46 -12.91
N ASP A 204 35.70 22.16 -11.94
CA ASP A 204 36.82 21.64 -11.15
C ASP A 204 36.31 20.63 -10.12
N LEU A 205 36.63 19.35 -10.30
CA LEU A 205 36.11 18.26 -9.49
C LEU A 205 37.02 18.01 -8.27
N PRO A 206 36.45 17.90 -7.05
CA PRO A 206 37.24 17.47 -5.91
C PRO A 206 37.74 16.03 -6.09
N GLU A 207 38.99 15.78 -5.68
CA GLU A 207 39.60 14.45 -5.71
C GLU A 207 38.71 13.42 -4.99
N LEU A 208 38.45 12.27 -5.62
CA LEU A 208 37.64 11.19 -5.07
C LEU A 208 38.28 10.70 -3.76
N ALA A 209 37.70 11.09 -2.62
CA ALA A 209 38.10 10.54 -1.32
C ALA A 209 37.79 9.04 -1.26
N ALA A 210 38.65 8.26 -0.61
CA ALA A 210 38.42 6.85 -0.34
C ALA A 210 37.05 6.62 0.33
N PRO A 211 36.37 5.49 0.04
CA PRO A 211 34.99 5.26 0.47
C PRO A 211 34.85 5.45 1.99
N ALA A 212 33.86 6.23 2.39
CA ALA A 212 33.50 6.41 3.80
C ALA A 212 33.11 5.06 4.44
N PRO A 213 33.41 4.86 5.73
CA PRO A 213 33.08 3.62 6.43
C PRO A 213 31.56 3.41 6.42
N GLN A 214 31.16 2.20 6.00
CA GLN A 214 29.77 1.80 5.84
C GLN A 214 29.10 1.65 7.21
N LEU A 215 27.84 2.08 7.34
CA LEU A 215 26.97 1.64 8.42
C LEU A 215 26.78 0.12 8.25
N ALA A 216 27.41 -0.65 9.12
CA ALA A 216 27.34 -2.11 9.08
C ALA A 216 25.89 -2.59 9.25
N ALA A 217 25.48 -3.53 8.39
CA ALA A 217 24.28 -4.31 8.63
C ALA A 217 24.44 -5.12 9.94
N PRO A 218 23.36 -5.40 10.68
CA PRO A 218 23.41 -6.36 11.78
C PRO A 218 23.90 -7.69 11.20
N VAL A 219 24.95 -8.24 11.80
CA VAL A 219 25.52 -9.53 11.38
C VAL A 219 24.56 -10.63 11.84
N GLU A 220 24.12 -11.48 10.91
CA GLU A 220 23.46 -12.75 11.25
C GLU A 220 24.48 -13.65 11.97
N GLU A 221 24.14 -14.11 13.17
CA GLU A 221 24.85 -15.19 13.85
C GLU A 221 24.58 -16.49 13.08
N ALA A 222 25.60 -17.00 12.39
CA ALA A 222 25.59 -18.35 11.82
C ALA A 222 26.04 -19.36 12.88
N ASP A 223 25.33 -20.49 12.93
CA ASP A 223 25.59 -21.64 13.80
C ASP A 223 27.05 -22.13 13.75
N ALA A 224 27.63 -22.36 14.93
CA ALA A 224 28.79 -23.22 15.10
C ALA A 224 28.76 -23.92 16.47
N GLU A 225 28.49 -25.23 16.44
CA GLU A 225 28.73 -26.16 17.55
C GLU A 225 30.24 -26.33 17.81
N ASP A 226 30.57 -26.45 19.10
CA ASP A 226 31.75 -27.05 19.74
C ASP A 226 33.17 -26.59 19.36
N ALA A 227 33.75 -25.72 20.21
CA ALA A 227 35.14 -25.87 20.69
C ALA A 227 35.42 -25.00 21.93
N GLU A 228 35.69 -25.65 23.07
CA GLU A 228 36.28 -25.05 24.26
C GLU A 228 37.73 -24.57 23.99
N ALA A 229 38.09 -23.34 24.41
CA ALA A 229 39.31 -23.04 25.18
C ALA A 229 39.59 -21.53 25.31
N GLU A 230 39.85 -21.14 26.57
CA GLU A 230 40.78 -20.09 27.06
C GLU A 230 40.52 -18.61 26.73
N ALA A 231 40.08 -17.88 27.76
CA ALA A 231 40.13 -16.42 27.85
C ALA A 231 41.47 -15.94 28.45
N PRO A 232 42.07 -14.84 27.94
CA PRO A 232 43.07 -14.08 28.69
C PRO A 232 42.44 -12.86 29.40
N GLU A 233 42.88 -12.67 30.64
CA GLU A 233 42.58 -11.58 31.57
C GLU A 233 43.25 -10.24 31.21
N ILE A 234 42.86 -9.21 32.00
CA ILE A 234 43.51 -7.92 32.34
C ILE A 234 42.62 -6.73 31.89
N GLU A 235 42.16 -5.78 32.71
CA GLU A 235 42.65 -5.29 34.01
C GLU A 235 41.49 -4.70 34.84
N ALA A 236 41.44 -5.05 36.13
CA ALA A 236 40.52 -4.46 37.11
C ALA A 236 41.19 -3.28 37.83
N LEU A 237 40.47 -2.17 37.96
CA LEU A 237 40.80 -1.08 38.88
C LEU A 237 40.05 -1.32 40.20
N GLU A 238 40.79 -1.53 41.28
CA GLU A 238 40.27 -1.69 42.65
C GLU A 238 39.81 -0.35 43.25
N PRO A 239 38.81 -0.36 44.16
CA PRO A 239 38.28 0.83 44.82
C PRO A 239 39.03 1.13 46.13
N GLU A 240 39.18 2.43 46.46
CA GLU A 240 39.60 2.84 47.81
C GLU A 240 38.38 2.94 48.75
N ASP A 241 38.48 2.23 49.88
CA ASP A 241 37.54 2.22 50.99
C ASP A 241 37.66 3.47 51.88
N GLY A 242 36.53 3.94 52.42
CA GLY A 242 36.54 4.80 53.60
C GLY A 242 35.23 5.52 53.91
N GLU A 243 34.32 4.79 54.57
CA GLU A 243 33.60 5.17 55.80
C GLU A 243 32.09 4.89 55.80
N GLU A 244 31.71 4.14 56.83
CA GLU A 244 30.41 3.59 57.15
C GLU A 244 29.34 4.68 57.35
N PHE A 245 28.20 4.57 56.66
CA PHE A 245 26.93 5.07 57.17
C PHE A 245 25.80 4.06 56.92
N GLU A 246 24.96 3.93 57.93
CA GLU A 246 24.01 2.87 58.21
C GLU A 246 22.91 2.66 57.16
N LYS A 247 22.45 1.40 57.10
CA LYS A 247 21.27 0.95 56.36
C LYS A 247 20.00 1.73 56.74
N SER A 248 19.35 2.34 55.76
CA SER A 248 17.88 2.25 55.61
C SER A 248 17.52 2.39 54.13
N GLY A 249 16.96 1.31 53.56
CA GLY A 249 16.60 1.23 52.15
C GLY A 249 15.14 1.59 51.88
N GLY A 250 14.84 1.84 50.60
CA GLY A 250 13.53 1.56 50.01
C GLY A 250 12.86 2.71 49.27
N GLY A 251 13.23 2.94 48.00
CA GLY A 251 12.55 3.87 47.09
C GLY A 251 12.41 3.32 45.66
N LEU A 252 11.16 2.99 45.29
CA LEU A 252 10.51 3.12 43.97
C LEU A 252 10.93 2.29 42.74
N GLY A 253 11.74 1.23 42.87
CA GLY A 253 11.99 0.27 41.78
C GLY A 253 11.25 -1.08 41.84
N GLY A 254 10.75 -1.48 43.02
CA GLY A 254 10.31 -2.87 43.29
C GLY A 254 8.92 -3.05 43.89
N LEU A 255 8.06 -2.02 43.86
CA LEU A 255 6.79 -1.99 44.60
C LEU A 255 5.51 -2.17 43.75
N LEU A 256 5.63 -2.45 42.45
CA LEU A 256 4.46 -2.72 41.58
C LEU A 256 4.23 -4.21 41.28
N SER A 257 5.05 -5.13 41.81
CA SER A 257 4.87 -6.58 41.64
C SER A 257 4.25 -7.31 42.85
N MET A 258 3.83 -6.60 43.91
CA MET A 258 3.34 -7.24 45.16
C MET A 258 1.94 -6.80 45.65
N ILE A 259 1.11 -6.13 44.84
CA ILE A 259 -0.28 -5.82 45.24
C ILE A 259 -1.27 -6.21 44.12
N ILE A 260 -1.36 -7.51 43.87
CA ILE A 260 -2.58 -8.14 43.34
C ILE A 260 -2.90 -9.27 44.33
N PRO A 261 -4.02 -9.23 45.07
CA PRO A 261 -4.44 -10.38 45.85
C PRO A 261 -4.84 -11.49 44.89
N ARG A 262 -3.97 -12.50 44.73
CA ARG A 262 -4.35 -13.81 44.20
C ARG A 262 -5.04 -14.59 45.30
N SER A 263 -6.36 -14.45 45.41
CA SER A 263 -7.19 -15.43 46.10
C SER A 263 -8.57 -15.49 45.47
N THR A 264 -8.69 -16.28 44.42
CA THR A 264 -9.93 -16.99 44.11
C THR A 264 -9.58 -18.46 44.18
N PRO A 265 -10.23 -19.29 45.02
CA PRO A 265 -10.01 -20.72 44.98
C PRO A 265 -10.41 -21.25 43.60
N LYS A 266 -9.63 -22.18 43.05
CA LYS A 266 -9.99 -22.89 41.82
C LYS A 266 -11.32 -23.62 42.07
N ARG A 267 -12.38 -23.19 41.38
CA ARG A 267 -13.65 -23.91 41.30
C ARG A 267 -13.50 -25.03 40.27
N SER A 268 -14.09 -26.20 40.53
CA SER A 268 -14.14 -27.28 39.55
C SER A 268 -15.18 -26.97 38.47
N HIS A 269 -15.13 -27.68 37.34
CA HIS A 269 -16.13 -27.55 36.27
C HIS A 269 -17.53 -27.95 36.78
N GLU A 270 -17.61 -28.94 37.67
CA GLU A 270 -18.87 -29.40 38.30
C GLU A 270 -19.53 -28.31 39.16
N GLU A 271 -18.77 -27.51 39.91
CA GLU A 271 -19.31 -26.42 40.74
C GLU A 271 -19.86 -25.23 39.92
N ILE A 272 -19.54 -25.17 38.63
CA ILE A 272 -20.02 -24.14 37.70
C ILE A 272 -21.27 -24.63 36.97
N GLU A 273 -21.36 -25.92 36.66
CA GLU A 273 -22.57 -26.54 36.07
C GLU A 273 -23.74 -26.57 37.05
N GLU A 274 -23.52 -26.87 38.34
CA GLU A 274 -24.59 -26.84 39.37
C GLU A 274 -25.18 -25.43 39.57
N GLU A 275 -24.37 -24.37 39.45
CA GLU A 275 -24.84 -22.98 39.55
C GLU A 275 -25.62 -22.53 38.30
N TYR A 276 -25.36 -23.15 37.14
CA TYR A 276 -26.12 -22.91 35.90
C TYR A 276 -27.48 -23.63 35.92
N GLU A 277 -27.57 -24.83 36.51
CA GLU A 277 -28.85 -25.54 36.69
C GLU A 277 -29.77 -24.84 37.70
N GLU A 278 -29.23 -24.14 38.73
CA GLU A 278 -30.03 -23.36 39.69
C GLU A 278 -30.60 -22.04 39.11
N LEU A 279 -30.07 -21.53 37.99
CA LEU A 279 -30.50 -20.28 37.36
C LEU A 279 -31.65 -20.46 36.34
N GLU A 280 -32.02 -21.69 35.99
CA GLU A 280 -33.12 -21.98 35.05
C GLU A 280 -34.53 -21.81 35.66
N ASP A 281 -34.64 -21.56 36.99
CA ASP A 281 -35.92 -21.53 37.72
C ASP A 281 -36.42 -20.11 38.08
N LEU A 282 -36.00 -19.07 37.35
CA LEU A 282 -36.54 -17.71 37.50
C LEU A 282 -37.78 -17.50 36.60
N PRO A 283 -38.93 -17.04 37.15
CA PRO A 283 -40.14 -16.87 36.36
C PRO A 283 -39.99 -15.72 35.34
N GLU A 284 -40.41 -15.97 34.09
CA GLU A 284 -40.43 -14.98 33.02
C GLU A 284 -41.24 -13.73 33.41
N PRO A 285 -40.76 -12.50 33.16
CA PRO A 285 -41.57 -11.30 33.36
C PRO A 285 -42.57 -11.12 32.22
N ASP A 286 -43.82 -10.85 32.58
CA ASP A 286 -44.96 -10.62 31.70
C ASP A 286 -44.64 -9.66 30.54
N MET A 287 -44.96 -10.13 29.32
CA MET A 287 -44.93 -9.36 28.07
C MET A 287 -45.87 -8.15 28.18
N LEU A 288 -45.29 -6.94 28.20
CA LEU A 288 -46.06 -5.71 28.08
C LEU A 288 -46.57 -5.54 26.64
N ASP A 289 -47.88 -5.41 26.56
CA ASP A 289 -48.73 -5.25 25.38
C ASP A 289 -48.33 -4.04 24.52
N ALA A 290 -47.92 -4.30 23.27
CA ALA A 290 -47.37 -3.31 22.34
C ALA A 290 -48.45 -2.46 21.62
N GLU A 291 -49.74 -2.63 21.94
CA GLU A 291 -50.83 -1.89 21.29
C GLU A 291 -51.31 -0.63 22.03
N ALA A 292 -50.67 -0.23 23.14
CA ALA A 292 -51.12 0.90 23.96
C ALA A 292 -50.35 2.23 23.81
N LEU A 293 -49.42 2.37 22.85
CA LEU A 293 -48.56 3.58 22.72
C LEU A 293 -48.70 4.34 21.40
N VAL A 294 -49.84 4.21 20.71
CA VAL A 294 -50.15 5.06 19.56
C VAL A 294 -51.41 5.88 19.86
N GLU A 295 -51.27 6.96 20.62
CA GLU A 295 -52.22 8.07 20.55
C GLU A 295 -51.63 9.39 21.06
N ASN A 296 -51.63 10.38 20.15
CA ASN A 296 -51.53 11.82 20.36
C ASN A 296 -50.19 12.42 20.79
N THR A 297 -49.34 12.68 19.80
CA THR A 297 -48.46 13.86 19.83
C THR A 297 -48.63 14.64 18.52
N GLU A 298 -49.35 15.76 18.56
CA GLU A 298 -49.40 16.72 17.46
C GLU A 298 -48.00 17.35 17.29
N ILE A 299 -47.45 17.27 16.07
CA ILE A 299 -46.18 17.90 15.71
C ILE A 299 -46.48 19.31 15.20
N ASP A 300 -45.96 20.31 15.89
CA ASP A 300 -45.96 21.72 15.50
C ASP A 300 -45.00 21.95 14.30
N PRO A 301 -45.46 22.41 13.12
CA PRO A 301 -44.63 22.54 11.94
C PRO A 301 -43.70 23.77 11.92
N ASP A 302 -43.74 24.67 12.92
CA ASP A 302 -43.00 25.95 12.85
C ASP A 302 -41.79 26.09 13.79
N ALA A 303 -41.30 25.00 14.39
CA ALA A 303 -40.16 25.02 15.31
C ALA A 303 -38.79 24.67 14.68
N ALA A 304 -38.54 25.02 13.42
CA ALA A 304 -37.24 24.84 12.77
C ALA A 304 -36.64 26.18 12.29
N GLY A 305 -35.79 26.79 13.13
CA GLY A 305 -34.84 27.82 12.70
C GLY A 305 -33.71 27.21 11.84
N PRO A 306 -33.07 27.98 10.94
CA PRO A 306 -32.27 27.40 9.87
C PRO A 306 -30.85 27.05 10.35
N LEU A 307 -30.60 25.77 10.58
CA LEU A 307 -29.26 25.21 10.82
C LEU A 307 -28.78 24.36 9.63
N LEU A 308 -28.97 24.86 8.41
CA LEU A 308 -28.35 24.30 7.21
C LEU A 308 -27.86 25.43 6.30
N ALA A 309 -26.55 25.43 6.05
CA ALA A 309 -25.94 26.24 5.00
C ALA A 309 -26.57 25.86 3.65
N LYS A 310 -27.05 26.85 2.90
CA LYS A 310 -27.56 26.63 1.54
C LYS A 310 -26.43 26.11 0.66
N LYS A 311 -26.58 24.88 0.16
CA LYS A 311 -25.79 24.32 -0.93
C LYS A 311 -25.87 25.28 -2.12
N GLY A 312 -24.75 25.88 -2.50
CA GLY A 312 -24.64 26.68 -3.72
C GLY A 312 -25.05 25.82 -4.91
N GLY A 313 -25.97 26.33 -5.73
CA GLY A 313 -26.38 25.65 -6.95
C GLY A 313 -25.21 25.57 -7.92
N ALA A 314 -24.57 24.41 -7.99
CA ALA A 314 -23.77 24.06 -9.15
C ALA A 314 -24.75 23.95 -10.33
N ALA A 315 -24.57 24.81 -11.34
CA ALA A 315 -25.22 24.61 -12.61
C ALA A 315 -24.82 23.22 -13.11
N ALA A 316 -25.81 22.38 -13.42
CA ALA A 316 -25.58 21.16 -14.16
C ALA A 316 -24.72 21.49 -15.39
N ALA A 317 -23.72 20.66 -15.68
CA ALA A 317 -23.03 20.72 -16.96
C ALA A 317 -24.09 20.77 -18.07
N PRO A 318 -23.93 21.61 -19.11
CA PRO A 318 -24.89 21.65 -20.20
C PRO A 318 -25.08 20.24 -20.77
N PRO A 319 -26.31 19.85 -21.14
CA PRO A 319 -26.58 18.54 -21.69
C PRO A 319 -25.64 18.32 -22.88
N ILE A 320 -24.87 17.24 -22.81
CA ILE A 320 -24.00 16.81 -23.89
C ILE A 320 -24.93 16.51 -25.06
N ASP A 321 -24.81 17.28 -26.13
CA ASP A 321 -25.56 17.07 -27.36
C ASP A 321 -25.25 15.65 -27.88
N PRO A 322 -26.23 14.72 -27.91
CA PRO A 322 -26.01 13.37 -28.40
C PRO A 322 -25.63 13.34 -29.89
N GLU A 323 -25.90 14.41 -30.64
CA GLU A 323 -25.47 14.54 -32.04
C GLU A 323 -24.00 14.99 -32.18
N ALA A 324 -23.38 15.54 -31.13
CA ALA A 324 -21.95 15.90 -31.14
C ALA A 324 -21.01 14.68 -31.06
N LEU A 325 -21.53 13.52 -30.64
CA LEU A 325 -20.83 12.24 -30.58
C LEU A 325 -20.70 11.53 -31.94
N ASN A 326 -21.34 12.04 -33.00
CA ASN A 326 -21.25 11.50 -34.36
C ASN A 326 -20.76 12.57 -35.35
N HIS A 327 -19.58 13.14 -35.13
CA HIS A 327 -18.92 13.86 -36.21
C HIS A 327 -18.20 12.87 -37.13
N THR A 328 -18.92 12.40 -38.15
CA THR A 328 -18.26 12.05 -39.41
C THR A 328 -17.41 13.25 -39.81
N VAL A 329 -16.10 13.06 -39.85
CA VAL A 329 -15.12 14.04 -40.34
C VAL A 329 -15.65 14.67 -41.62
N ALA A 330 -15.75 15.99 -41.64
CA ALA A 330 -16.27 16.77 -42.74
C ALA A 330 -15.58 16.36 -44.06
N ARG A 331 -16.31 15.66 -44.94
CA ARG A 331 -15.90 15.33 -46.32
C ARG A 331 -15.96 16.59 -47.22
N LYS A 332 -15.24 17.65 -46.85
CA LYS A 332 -15.23 18.89 -47.64
C LYS A 332 -13.88 19.55 -47.83
N ASP A 333 -12.78 18.81 -47.64
CA ASP A 333 -11.48 19.23 -48.13
C ASP A 333 -10.71 18.05 -48.73
N GLU A 334 -10.69 17.95 -50.06
CA GLU A 334 -9.95 16.89 -50.78
C GLU A 334 -8.42 17.09 -50.72
N ARG A 335 -7.93 18.15 -50.08
CA ARG A 335 -6.50 18.50 -50.01
C ARG A 335 -5.77 17.96 -48.78
N ALA A 336 -6.48 17.37 -47.82
CA ALA A 336 -5.92 16.83 -46.58
C ALA A 336 -6.16 15.32 -46.44
N LYS A 337 -6.00 14.56 -47.54
CA LYS A 337 -5.82 13.11 -47.43
C LYS A 337 -4.34 12.82 -47.13
N PRO A 338 -4.01 11.97 -46.16
CA PRO A 338 -2.67 11.38 -46.06
C PRO A 338 -2.31 10.81 -47.43
N GLN A 339 -1.10 11.11 -47.91
CA GLN A 339 -0.62 10.47 -49.13
C GLN A 339 -0.58 8.95 -48.89
N PRO A 340 -1.11 8.13 -49.80
CA PRO A 340 -0.98 6.69 -49.68
C PRO A 340 0.51 6.34 -49.70
N VAL A 341 0.96 5.61 -48.68
CA VAL A 341 2.31 5.05 -48.63
C VAL A 341 2.39 4.04 -49.77
N GLU A 342 3.31 4.24 -50.72
CA GLU A 342 3.34 3.50 -52.00
C GLU A 342 3.75 2.02 -51.84
N GLU A 343 4.25 1.63 -50.67
CA GLU A 343 4.58 0.24 -50.34
C GLU A 343 3.84 -0.15 -49.06
N GLU A 344 2.88 -1.08 -49.19
CA GLU A 344 2.47 -1.89 -48.05
C GLU A 344 3.75 -2.53 -47.49
N VAL A 345 4.16 -2.11 -46.29
CA VAL A 345 5.08 -2.92 -45.50
C VAL A 345 4.31 -4.19 -45.18
N GLN A 346 4.44 -5.20 -46.05
CA GLN A 346 4.00 -6.55 -45.77
C GLN A 346 4.86 -7.04 -44.62
N THR A 347 4.37 -6.85 -43.39
CA THR A 347 4.85 -7.62 -42.26
C THR A 347 4.67 -9.09 -42.65
N GLN A 348 5.76 -9.85 -42.68
CA GLN A 348 5.66 -11.29 -42.84
C GLN A 348 4.65 -11.82 -41.83
N GLU A 349 3.71 -12.65 -42.27
CA GLU A 349 2.90 -13.44 -41.34
C GLU A 349 3.84 -14.37 -40.58
N VAL A 350 4.17 -13.98 -39.35
CA VAL A 350 4.91 -14.81 -38.41
C VAL A 350 3.87 -15.65 -37.67
N ALA A 351 4.05 -16.97 -37.63
CA ALA A 351 3.19 -17.83 -36.82
C ALA A 351 3.19 -17.31 -35.36
N PHE A 352 2.06 -17.37 -34.67
CA PHE A 352 1.94 -16.81 -33.31
C PHE A 352 2.99 -17.38 -32.34
N GLU A 353 3.39 -18.64 -32.54
CA GLU A 353 4.45 -19.34 -31.79
C GLU A 353 5.84 -18.70 -31.96
N ASP A 354 6.08 -18.02 -33.08
CA ASP A 354 7.33 -17.35 -33.43
C ASP A 354 7.26 -15.82 -33.19
N SER A 355 6.15 -15.32 -32.62
CA SER A 355 5.97 -13.92 -32.28
C SER A 355 6.75 -13.55 -31.01
N PRO A 356 7.30 -12.33 -30.90
CA PRO A 356 7.85 -11.81 -29.64
C PRO A 356 6.80 -11.67 -28.52
N LEU A 357 5.52 -11.89 -28.82
CA LEU A 357 4.41 -11.95 -27.88
C LEU A 357 4.10 -13.38 -27.40
N ALA A 358 4.73 -14.41 -27.96
CA ALA A 358 4.56 -15.80 -27.53
C ALA A 358 4.96 -15.95 -26.06
N GLY A 359 4.06 -16.51 -25.24
CA GLY A 359 4.28 -16.70 -23.81
C GLY A 359 3.96 -15.49 -22.92
N GLN A 360 3.45 -14.38 -23.49
CA GLN A 360 2.75 -13.38 -22.68
C GLN A 360 1.41 -13.97 -22.20
N PRO A 361 0.92 -13.65 -20.98
CA PRO A 361 -0.43 -14.02 -20.59
C PRO A 361 -1.37 -13.46 -21.65
N GLU A 362 -2.13 -14.35 -22.31
CA GLU A 362 -3.11 -13.98 -23.32
C GLU A 362 -3.93 -12.80 -22.78
N PHE A 363 -4.02 -11.71 -23.54
CA PHE A 363 -5.17 -10.83 -23.42
C PHE A 363 -6.36 -11.70 -23.80
N ASP A 364 -6.97 -12.32 -22.79
CA ASP A 364 -8.05 -13.28 -22.87
C ASP A 364 -9.05 -12.82 -23.94
N PRO A 365 -9.03 -13.44 -25.14
CA PRO A 365 -9.67 -12.89 -26.33
C PRO A 365 -11.20 -12.91 -26.22
N ASP A 366 -11.74 -13.58 -25.20
CA ASP A 366 -13.15 -13.64 -24.94
C ASP A 366 -13.45 -13.78 -23.43
N PRO A 367 -13.85 -12.69 -22.73
CA PRO A 367 -14.13 -12.70 -21.30
C PRO A 367 -15.24 -13.70 -20.90
N GLU A 368 -16.05 -14.18 -21.85
CA GLU A 368 -17.09 -15.19 -21.63
C GLU A 368 -16.52 -16.58 -21.26
N HIS A 369 -15.24 -16.86 -21.56
CA HIS A 369 -14.59 -18.13 -21.26
C HIS A 369 -14.03 -18.20 -19.83
N ARG A 370 -14.10 -17.10 -19.08
CA ARG A 370 -13.61 -17.08 -17.70
C ARG A 370 -14.50 -17.91 -16.78
N PRO A 371 -13.92 -18.63 -15.81
CA PRO A 371 -14.64 -19.68 -15.09
C PRO A 371 -15.74 -19.17 -14.16
N LEU A 372 -15.77 -17.88 -13.83
CA LEU A 372 -16.85 -17.23 -13.09
C LEU A 372 -17.60 -16.16 -13.91
N TYR A 373 -17.45 -16.15 -15.23
CA TYR A 373 -18.17 -15.20 -16.08
C TYR A 373 -19.69 -15.30 -15.85
N GLY A 374 -20.35 -14.15 -15.71
CA GLY A 374 -21.78 -14.06 -15.43
C GLY A 374 -22.21 -14.44 -14.01
N LYS A 375 -21.29 -14.88 -13.14
CA LYS A 375 -21.58 -15.22 -11.74
C LYS A 375 -21.43 -14.00 -10.83
N HIS A 376 -22.22 -13.97 -9.77
CA HIS A 376 -22.10 -13.01 -8.68
C HIS A 376 -21.38 -13.62 -7.48
N VAL A 377 -20.26 -13.02 -7.07
CA VAL A 377 -19.51 -13.43 -5.88
C VAL A 377 -19.59 -12.32 -4.82
N LEU A 378 -20.10 -12.68 -3.65
CA LEU A 378 -20.11 -11.82 -2.46
C LEU A 378 -18.87 -12.13 -1.62
N VAL A 379 -18.15 -11.10 -1.16
CA VAL A 379 -17.00 -11.26 -0.25
C VAL A 379 -17.15 -10.30 0.91
N THR A 380 -16.98 -10.78 2.15
CA THR A 380 -16.80 -9.90 3.31
C THR A 380 -15.32 -9.85 3.71
N ALA A 381 -14.80 -8.70 4.11
CA ALA A 381 -13.41 -8.56 4.51
C ALA A 381 -13.21 -7.54 5.66
N GLY A 382 -12.04 -7.59 6.30
CA GLY A 382 -11.64 -6.63 7.34
C GLY A 382 -12.21 -6.92 8.73
N PRO A 383 -11.86 -6.09 9.73
CA PRO A 383 -12.39 -6.14 11.08
C PRO A 383 -13.73 -5.38 11.17
N THR A 384 -14.58 -5.67 12.17
CA THR A 384 -15.65 -4.74 12.60
C THR A 384 -15.18 -3.90 13.79
N ARG A 385 -15.77 -2.71 13.96
CA ARG A 385 -15.51 -1.79 15.09
C ARG A 385 -16.82 -1.55 15.84
N GLU A 386 -16.95 -2.16 17.00
CA GLU A 386 -18.15 -2.05 17.84
C GLU A 386 -18.01 -0.88 18.81
N PRO A 387 -18.76 0.23 18.64
CA PRO A 387 -18.56 1.44 19.43
C PRO A 387 -18.91 1.20 20.91
N ILE A 388 -18.07 1.76 21.79
CA ILE A 388 -18.33 1.87 23.22
C ILE A 388 -18.82 3.29 23.53
N ASP A 389 -18.14 4.27 22.95
CA ASP A 389 -18.44 5.70 22.98
C ASP A 389 -17.91 6.34 21.66
N PRO A 390 -18.07 7.65 21.40
CA PRO A 390 -17.63 8.25 20.13
C PRO A 390 -16.11 8.24 19.89
N VAL A 391 -15.32 7.74 20.84
CA VAL A 391 -13.85 7.72 20.79
C VAL A 391 -13.28 6.30 20.86
N ARG A 392 -14.03 5.33 21.39
CA ARG A 392 -13.56 3.98 21.69
C ARG A 392 -14.47 2.93 21.09
N TYR A 393 -13.86 1.83 20.66
CA TYR A 393 -14.56 0.69 20.09
C TYR A 393 -13.85 -0.62 20.46
N ILE A 394 -14.56 -1.74 20.32
CA ILE A 394 -14.03 -3.10 20.33
C ILE A 394 -13.76 -3.52 18.90
N ALA A 395 -12.57 -4.05 18.61
CA ALA A 395 -12.22 -4.57 17.29
C ALA A 395 -11.22 -5.71 17.40
N ASN A 396 -11.11 -6.49 16.34
CA ASN A 396 -10.06 -7.48 16.17
C ASN A 396 -8.91 -6.92 15.30
N ARG A 397 -7.82 -7.70 15.18
CA ARG A 397 -6.59 -7.31 14.49
C ARG A 397 -6.54 -7.70 13.01
N SER A 398 -7.69 -8.01 12.40
CA SER A 398 -7.71 -8.41 10.99
C SER A 398 -7.21 -7.29 10.09
N SER A 399 -6.31 -7.63 9.16
CA SER A 399 -5.80 -6.70 8.14
C SER A 399 -6.70 -6.61 6.91
N GLY A 400 -7.68 -7.51 6.77
CA GLY A 400 -8.54 -7.62 5.58
C GLY A 400 -7.87 -8.18 4.32
N LYS A 401 -6.54 -8.31 4.29
CA LYS A 401 -5.75 -8.71 3.11
C LYS A 401 -6.29 -9.96 2.39
N GLN A 402 -6.65 -11.01 3.13
CA GLN A 402 -7.12 -12.27 2.53
C GLN A 402 -8.45 -12.09 1.77
N GLY A 403 -9.40 -11.35 2.34
CA GLY A 403 -10.69 -11.09 1.69
C GLY A 403 -10.54 -10.22 0.45
N PHE A 404 -9.66 -9.21 0.50
CA PHE A 404 -9.34 -8.38 -0.67
C PHE A 404 -8.67 -9.19 -1.78
N ALA A 405 -7.74 -10.09 -1.44
CA ALA A 405 -7.12 -10.99 -2.41
C ALA A 405 -8.14 -11.93 -3.07
N ILE A 406 -9.08 -12.48 -2.30
CA ILE A 406 -10.17 -13.31 -2.83
C ILE A 406 -11.08 -12.51 -3.77
N ALA A 407 -11.45 -11.28 -3.39
CA ALA A 407 -12.26 -10.40 -4.23
C ALA A 407 -11.54 -10.08 -5.57
N ALA A 408 -10.24 -9.79 -5.52
CA ALA A 408 -9.42 -9.55 -6.70
C ALA A 408 -9.38 -10.78 -7.63
N MET A 409 -9.14 -11.97 -7.07
CA MET A 409 -9.09 -13.21 -7.85
C MET A 409 -10.46 -13.59 -8.43
N ALA A 410 -11.56 -13.36 -7.70
CA ALA A 410 -12.90 -13.60 -8.20
C ALA A 410 -13.25 -12.68 -9.38
N ALA A 411 -12.87 -11.40 -9.30
CA ALA A 411 -13.05 -10.44 -10.40
C ALA A 411 -12.17 -10.81 -11.61
N ALA A 412 -10.92 -11.21 -11.38
CA ALA A 412 -10.03 -11.70 -12.44
C ALA A 412 -10.60 -12.94 -13.14
N ALA A 413 -11.26 -13.83 -12.39
CA ALA A 413 -11.97 -15.00 -12.90
C ALA A 413 -13.31 -14.68 -13.59
N GLY A 414 -13.66 -13.40 -13.78
CA GLY A 414 -14.82 -12.95 -14.56
C GLY A 414 -16.11 -12.72 -13.76
N ALA A 415 -16.08 -12.88 -12.43
CA ALA A 415 -17.26 -12.64 -11.60
C ALA A 415 -17.60 -11.15 -11.51
N ARG A 416 -18.90 -10.84 -11.37
CA ARG A 416 -19.33 -9.59 -10.73
C ARG A 416 -19.07 -9.75 -9.23
N VAL A 417 -18.28 -8.87 -8.62
CA VAL A 417 -17.89 -9.01 -7.21
C VAL A 417 -18.44 -7.86 -6.38
N THR A 418 -19.17 -8.20 -5.31
CA THR A 418 -19.52 -7.26 -4.24
C THR A 418 -18.63 -7.52 -3.03
N LEU A 419 -17.82 -6.53 -2.62
CA LEU A 419 -16.92 -6.61 -1.47
C LEU A 419 -17.46 -5.73 -0.33
N ILE A 420 -17.94 -6.35 0.75
CA ILE A 420 -18.36 -5.64 1.96
C ILE A 420 -17.18 -5.60 2.92
N SER A 421 -16.61 -4.43 3.11
CA SER A 421 -15.38 -4.23 3.87
C SER A 421 -15.64 -3.51 5.17
N GLY A 422 -15.19 -4.11 6.27
CA GLY A 422 -14.94 -3.38 7.50
C GLY A 422 -13.76 -2.40 7.38
N PRO A 423 -13.45 -1.61 8.43
CA PRO A 423 -12.50 -0.50 8.30
C PRO A 423 -11.04 -0.93 8.07
N VAL A 424 -10.54 -0.75 6.84
CA VAL A 424 -9.15 -1.02 6.41
C VAL A 424 -8.65 0.03 5.39
N HIS A 425 -7.33 0.18 5.28
CA HIS A 425 -6.67 1.06 4.31
C HIS A 425 -6.11 0.31 3.08
N LEU A 426 -6.87 -0.67 2.58
CA LEU A 426 -6.52 -1.40 1.36
C LEU A 426 -7.20 -0.77 0.14
N PRO A 427 -6.50 -0.66 -1.01
CA PRO A 427 -7.13 -0.20 -2.25
C PRO A 427 -8.18 -1.20 -2.72
N THR A 428 -9.26 -0.70 -3.32
CA THR A 428 -10.28 -1.55 -3.94
C THR A 428 -9.69 -2.22 -5.19
N PRO A 429 -9.75 -3.56 -5.31
CA PRO A 429 -9.26 -4.24 -6.51
C PRO A 429 -10.05 -3.84 -7.77
N HIS A 430 -9.42 -3.94 -8.93
CA HIS A 430 -10.10 -3.68 -10.20
C HIS A 430 -11.28 -4.63 -10.43
N GLY A 431 -12.40 -4.11 -10.93
CA GLY A 431 -13.60 -4.90 -11.21
C GLY A 431 -14.40 -5.33 -9.97
N VAL A 432 -14.11 -4.75 -8.79
CA VAL A 432 -14.81 -5.04 -7.52
C VAL A 432 -15.63 -3.84 -7.07
N ASP A 433 -16.91 -4.06 -6.78
CA ASP A 433 -17.80 -3.06 -6.16
C ASP A 433 -17.68 -3.15 -4.64
N ARG A 434 -17.01 -2.16 -4.02
CA ARG A 434 -16.78 -2.13 -2.57
C ARG A 434 -17.86 -1.33 -1.83
N ILE A 435 -18.34 -1.89 -0.72
CA ILE A 435 -19.24 -1.25 0.25
C ILE A 435 -18.51 -1.20 1.60
N ASP A 436 -18.31 0.00 2.15
CA ASP A 436 -17.67 0.18 3.45
C ASP A 436 -18.69 0.18 4.58
N VAL A 437 -18.39 -0.59 5.62
CA VAL A 437 -19.20 -0.73 6.84
C VAL A 437 -18.33 -0.58 8.08
N GLU A 438 -18.94 -0.26 9.22
CA GLU A 438 -18.20 -0.09 10.48
C GLU A 438 -18.47 -1.23 11.46
N THR A 439 -19.74 -1.55 11.71
CA THR A 439 -20.17 -2.52 12.72
C THR A 439 -20.55 -3.88 12.12
N ALA A 440 -20.65 -4.89 12.99
CA ALA A 440 -21.21 -6.19 12.61
C ALA A 440 -22.67 -6.11 12.10
N GLU A 441 -23.46 -5.17 12.61
CA GLU A 441 -24.85 -4.97 12.21
C GLU A 441 -24.94 -4.37 10.80
N ASP A 442 -24.13 -3.34 10.52
CA ASP A 442 -24.01 -2.74 9.18
C ASP A 442 -23.58 -3.81 8.17
N MET A 443 -22.57 -4.61 8.53
CA MET A 443 -22.10 -5.70 7.67
C MET A 443 -23.20 -6.73 7.40
N ALA A 444 -23.98 -7.10 8.42
CA ALA A 444 -25.08 -8.05 8.28
C ALA A 444 -26.20 -7.51 7.38
N GLU A 445 -26.47 -6.20 7.47
CA GLU A 445 -27.43 -5.52 6.60
C GLU A 445 -26.98 -5.50 5.14
N GLU A 446 -25.74 -5.08 4.87
CA GLU A 446 -25.22 -5.01 3.51
C GLU A 446 -25.06 -6.40 2.88
N VAL A 447 -24.72 -7.42 3.67
CA VAL A 447 -24.71 -8.81 3.19
C VAL A 447 -26.10 -9.22 2.74
N ARG A 448 -27.15 -8.85 3.49
CA ARG A 448 -28.54 -9.15 3.13
C ARG A 448 -28.97 -8.42 1.85
N ASN A 449 -28.52 -7.18 1.68
CA ASN A 449 -28.81 -6.34 0.51
C ASN A 449 -28.13 -6.87 -0.76
N ALA A 450 -26.90 -7.37 -0.62
CA ALA A 450 -26.14 -7.94 -1.73
C ALA A 450 -26.69 -9.27 -2.24
N LEU A 451 -27.45 -10.03 -1.42
CA LEU A 451 -28.03 -11.31 -1.85
C LEU A 451 -29.21 -11.14 -2.83
N PRO A 452 -29.33 -12.00 -3.88
CA PRO A 452 -28.65 -13.28 -4.03
C PRO A 452 -27.26 -13.21 -4.69
N ALA A 453 -26.41 -14.18 -4.37
CA ALA A 453 -25.10 -14.40 -5.01
C ALA A 453 -24.94 -15.89 -5.34
N ASP A 454 -24.10 -16.21 -6.33
CA ASP A 454 -23.77 -17.60 -6.67
C ASP A 454 -22.84 -18.20 -5.61
N ALA A 455 -21.83 -17.44 -5.18
CA ALA A 455 -20.98 -17.78 -4.04
C ALA A 455 -20.84 -16.62 -3.05
N ALA A 456 -20.64 -16.95 -1.78
CA ALA A 456 -20.27 -15.99 -0.75
C ALA A 456 -19.06 -16.47 0.07
N PHE A 457 -18.03 -15.63 0.13
CA PHE A 457 -16.87 -15.79 0.98
C PHE A 457 -17.02 -14.89 2.22
N MET A 458 -17.33 -15.49 3.36
CA MET A 458 -17.48 -14.81 4.65
C MET A 458 -16.12 -14.75 5.36
N VAL A 459 -15.25 -13.86 4.91
CA VAL A 459 -13.83 -13.74 5.35
C VAL A 459 -13.64 -12.70 6.45
N ALA A 460 -14.56 -11.74 6.58
CA ALA A 460 -14.46 -10.69 7.58
C ALA A 460 -14.30 -11.26 8.99
N ALA A 461 -13.43 -10.64 9.76
CA ALA A 461 -13.33 -10.91 11.19
C ALA A 461 -14.41 -10.06 11.87
N VAL A 462 -15.58 -10.65 12.07
CA VAL A 462 -16.70 -10.02 12.76
C VAL A 462 -16.50 -10.18 14.26
N SER A 463 -16.68 -9.11 15.03
CA SER A 463 -16.60 -9.20 16.49
C SER A 463 -17.78 -9.97 17.06
N ASP A 464 -17.54 -10.96 17.92
CA ASP A 464 -18.60 -11.75 18.57
C ASP A 464 -19.43 -10.93 19.55
N TRP A 465 -18.86 -9.85 20.12
CA TRP A 465 -19.49 -9.04 21.15
C TRP A 465 -19.45 -7.55 20.83
N LYS A 466 -20.52 -6.85 21.21
CA LYS A 466 -20.63 -5.39 21.21
C LYS A 466 -20.96 -4.86 22.60
N SER A 467 -20.77 -3.56 22.80
CA SER A 467 -21.27 -2.90 24.01
C SER A 467 -22.81 -2.90 23.98
N LYS A 468 -23.45 -3.39 25.05
CA LYS A 468 -24.92 -3.35 25.18
C LYS A 468 -25.46 -1.92 25.18
N HIS A 469 -24.65 -0.98 25.69
CA HIS A 469 -24.98 0.44 25.74
C HIS A 469 -23.84 1.25 25.13
N VAL A 470 -24.11 1.93 24.01
CA VAL A 470 -23.19 2.90 23.40
C VAL A 470 -23.42 4.26 24.06
N ALA A 471 -22.39 4.81 24.69
CA ALA A 471 -22.50 6.14 25.29
C ALA A 471 -22.51 7.22 24.21
N GLY A 472 -23.43 8.19 24.27
CA GLY A 472 -23.47 9.33 23.33
C GLY A 472 -22.36 10.36 23.56
N GLU A 473 -21.64 10.27 24.68
CA GLU A 473 -20.50 11.11 25.01
C GLU A 473 -19.32 10.25 25.48
N LYS A 474 -18.09 10.76 25.29
CA LYS A 474 -16.86 10.10 25.77
C LYS A 474 -17.01 9.75 27.26
N MET A 475 -16.90 8.46 27.57
CA MET A 475 -17.02 8.00 28.95
C MET A 475 -15.90 8.62 29.81
N LYS A 476 -16.31 9.42 30.81
CA LYS A 476 -15.42 10.06 31.78
C LYS A 476 -15.08 9.09 32.91
N LYS A 477 -13.85 9.18 33.43
CA LYS A 477 -13.46 8.47 34.65
C LYS A 477 -14.36 8.95 35.81
N ARG A 478 -15.09 8.03 36.45
CA ARG A 478 -15.85 8.31 37.68
C ARG A 478 -15.16 7.56 38.83
N GLY A 479 -14.46 8.29 39.70
CA GLY A 479 -13.73 7.70 40.83
C GLY A 479 -12.45 6.94 40.42
N SER A 480 -12.05 5.98 41.24
CA SER A 480 -10.80 5.20 41.08
C SER A 480 -10.95 3.93 40.22
N ALA A 481 -12.16 3.49 39.91
CA ALA A 481 -12.42 2.27 39.13
C ALA A 481 -12.88 2.58 37.70
N PRO A 482 -12.45 1.79 36.69
CA PRO A 482 -12.97 1.91 35.34
C PRO A 482 -14.47 1.55 35.31
N PRO A 483 -15.27 2.19 34.43
CA PRO A 483 -16.67 1.80 34.26
C PRO A 483 -16.76 0.37 33.72
N ALA A 484 -17.71 -0.41 34.23
CA ALA A 484 -17.99 -1.75 33.72
C ALA A 484 -18.60 -1.67 32.32
N LEU A 485 -18.09 -2.50 31.39
CA LEU A 485 -18.61 -2.64 30.05
C LEU A 485 -19.53 -3.87 30.00
N ILE A 486 -20.82 -3.67 29.80
CA ILE A 486 -21.79 -4.76 29.64
C ILE A 486 -21.80 -5.15 28.16
N LEU A 487 -21.49 -6.40 27.86
CA LEU A 487 -21.44 -6.91 26.49
C LEU A 487 -22.77 -7.55 26.08
N ALA A 488 -23.07 -7.50 24.79
CA ALA A 488 -24.14 -8.24 24.12
C ALA A 488 -23.56 -8.94 22.89
N GLU A 489 -24.15 -10.06 22.48
CA GLU A 489 -23.71 -10.78 21.28
C GLU A 489 -24.08 -10.03 20.00
N ASN A 490 -23.20 -10.15 19.00
CA ASN A 490 -23.43 -9.66 17.65
C ASN A 490 -24.13 -10.70 16.77
N PRO A 491 -24.75 -10.28 15.66
CA PRO A 491 -25.38 -11.19 14.73
C PRO A 491 -24.36 -12.14 14.09
N ASP A 492 -24.70 -13.43 14.05
CA ASP A 492 -23.93 -14.44 13.32
C ASP A 492 -24.27 -14.39 11.82
N ILE A 493 -23.53 -13.57 11.08
CA ILE A 493 -23.78 -13.33 9.65
C ILE A 493 -23.70 -14.62 8.84
N LEU A 494 -22.73 -15.48 9.11
CA LEU A 494 -22.54 -16.74 8.38
C LEU A 494 -23.75 -17.67 8.58
N ALA A 495 -24.19 -17.87 9.82
CA ALA A 495 -25.36 -18.70 10.10
C ALA A 495 -26.66 -18.09 9.57
N ALA A 496 -26.80 -16.75 9.63
CA ALA A 496 -27.96 -16.05 9.09
C ALA A 496 -28.07 -16.19 7.57
N VAL A 497 -26.97 -16.05 6.84
CA VAL A 497 -26.92 -16.31 5.39
C VAL A 497 -27.21 -17.78 5.12
N ALA A 498 -26.68 -18.68 5.94
CA ALA A 498 -26.85 -20.11 5.76
C ALA A 498 -28.31 -20.56 5.86
N ALA A 499 -29.07 -19.98 6.78
CA ALA A 499 -30.50 -20.24 6.99
C ALA A 499 -31.43 -19.39 6.10
N GLY A 500 -30.87 -18.43 5.35
CA GLY A 500 -31.63 -17.47 4.56
C GLY A 500 -32.27 -18.07 3.29
N ARG A 501 -33.40 -17.49 2.86
CA ARG A 501 -34.09 -17.91 1.61
C ARG A 501 -33.31 -17.61 0.33
N LYS A 502 -32.40 -16.63 0.38
CA LYS A 502 -31.50 -16.24 -0.72
C LYS A 502 -30.08 -16.79 -0.51
N ARG A 503 -29.95 -17.94 0.16
CA ARG A 503 -28.65 -18.58 0.42
C ARG A 503 -27.90 -18.77 -0.91
N PRO A 504 -26.62 -18.40 -1.00
CA PRO A 504 -25.79 -18.71 -2.16
C PRO A 504 -25.67 -20.21 -2.45
N HIS A 505 -25.42 -20.58 -3.71
CA HIS A 505 -25.14 -21.97 -4.09
C HIS A 505 -23.90 -22.51 -3.36
N LEU A 506 -22.90 -21.65 -3.16
CA LEU A 506 -21.70 -21.99 -2.41
C LEU A 506 -21.44 -20.96 -1.29
N LEU A 507 -21.59 -21.37 -0.03
CA LEU A 507 -21.33 -20.55 1.14
C LEU A 507 -20.04 -21.01 1.85
N ILE A 508 -19.05 -20.13 1.88
CA ILE A 508 -17.70 -20.39 2.40
C ILE A 508 -17.47 -19.50 3.61
N GLY A 509 -17.19 -20.10 4.77
CA GLY A 509 -16.79 -19.37 5.98
C GLY A 509 -15.30 -19.49 6.26
N PHE A 510 -14.75 -18.58 7.06
CA PHE A 510 -13.37 -18.63 7.54
C PHE A 510 -13.32 -18.88 9.05
N ALA A 511 -12.27 -19.54 9.50
CA ALA A 511 -12.03 -19.85 10.90
C ALA A 511 -10.55 -19.72 11.25
N ALA A 512 -10.23 -18.77 12.13
CA ALA A 512 -8.96 -18.73 12.80
C ALA A 512 -9.04 -19.60 14.07
N GLU A 513 -8.15 -20.58 14.20
CA GLU A 513 -8.09 -21.47 15.36
C GLU A 513 -6.65 -21.52 15.87
N THR A 514 -6.46 -21.65 17.18
CA THR A 514 -5.12 -21.76 17.80
C THR A 514 -4.74 -23.21 18.15
N GLU A 515 -5.73 -24.10 18.24
CA GLU A 515 -5.55 -25.50 18.62
C GLU A 515 -6.62 -26.34 17.90
N ASN A 516 -6.32 -27.61 17.62
CA ASN A 516 -7.28 -28.56 17.02
C ASN A 516 -8.01 -28.03 15.77
N VAL A 517 -7.28 -27.28 14.93
CA VAL A 517 -7.78 -26.46 13.81
C VAL A 517 -8.82 -27.20 12.96
N VAL A 518 -8.51 -28.43 12.53
CA VAL A 518 -9.36 -29.22 11.63
C VAL A 518 -10.67 -29.69 12.31
N GLU A 519 -10.61 -30.15 13.56
CA GLU A 519 -11.81 -30.66 14.26
C GLU A 519 -12.75 -29.53 14.67
N ASN A 520 -12.19 -28.39 15.11
CA ASN A 520 -12.97 -27.17 15.36
C ASN A 520 -13.65 -26.68 14.08
N ALA A 521 -12.94 -26.68 12.96
CA ALA A 521 -13.49 -26.30 11.67
C ALA A 521 -14.61 -27.23 11.17
N LYS A 522 -14.48 -28.56 11.35
CA LYS A 522 -15.55 -29.53 11.06
C LYS A 522 -16.81 -29.24 11.87
N THR A 523 -16.65 -28.97 13.16
CA THR A 523 -17.76 -28.65 14.07
C THR A 523 -18.41 -27.32 13.69
N LYS A 524 -17.59 -26.29 13.43
CA LYS A 524 -18.04 -24.96 13.02
C LYS A 524 -18.80 -25.01 11.69
N ARG A 525 -18.33 -25.79 10.71
CA ARG A 525 -19.03 -25.96 9.41
C ARG A 525 -20.46 -26.48 9.61
N LYS A 526 -20.60 -27.57 10.38
CA LYS A 526 -21.92 -28.18 10.66
C LYS A 526 -22.81 -27.22 11.44
N ARG A 527 -22.30 -26.62 12.51
CA ARG A 527 -23.03 -25.69 13.38
C ARG A 527 -23.52 -24.45 12.64
N LYS A 528 -22.68 -23.86 11.79
CA LYS A 528 -22.98 -22.62 11.04
C LYS A 528 -23.70 -22.88 9.70
N GLY A 529 -23.84 -24.14 9.30
CA GLY A 529 -24.47 -24.51 8.03
C GLY A 529 -23.71 -24.05 6.78
N ALA A 530 -22.39 -23.88 6.86
CA ALA A 530 -21.56 -23.50 5.71
C ALA A 530 -21.26 -24.73 4.83
N ASP A 531 -21.08 -24.51 3.53
CA ASP A 531 -20.63 -25.57 2.63
C ASP A 531 -19.16 -25.85 2.92
N TRP A 532 -18.33 -24.82 2.98
CA TRP A 532 -16.91 -24.93 3.32
C TRP A 532 -16.57 -24.08 4.55
N ILE A 533 -15.62 -24.56 5.35
CA ILE A 533 -14.88 -23.73 6.30
C ILE A 533 -13.40 -23.77 5.94
N ILE A 534 -12.83 -22.60 5.67
CA ILE A 534 -11.40 -22.41 5.47
C ILE A 534 -10.79 -22.11 6.83
N ALA A 535 -10.01 -23.05 7.36
CA ALA A 535 -9.43 -22.95 8.68
C ALA A 535 -7.93 -22.66 8.58
N ASN A 536 -7.45 -21.70 9.35
CA ASN A 536 -6.03 -21.37 9.42
C ASN A 536 -5.57 -21.37 10.88
N ASP A 537 -4.35 -21.86 11.10
CA ASP A 537 -3.72 -21.78 12.41
C ASP A 537 -3.26 -20.34 12.66
N VAL A 538 -3.60 -19.78 13.83
CA VAL A 538 -3.16 -18.45 14.26
C VAL A 538 -2.29 -18.50 15.52
N ALA A 539 -1.89 -19.69 15.97
CA ALA A 539 -0.96 -19.87 17.07
C ALA A 539 0.47 -19.51 16.64
N GLY A 540 0.83 -18.23 16.76
CA GLY A 540 2.19 -17.71 16.63
C GLY A 540 2.44 -16.62 17.65
N ALA A 541 3.70 -16.36 18.01
CA ALA A 541 4.06 -15.28 18.91
C ALA A 541 3.49 -13.93 18.39
N VAL A 542 3.13 -13.03 19.30
CA VAL A 542 2.55 -11.71 18.96
C VAL A 542 3.55 -10.93 18.08
N GLY A 543 3.32 -10.94 16.76
CA GLY A 543 4.23 -10.38 15.75
C GLY A 543 4.41 -11.27 14.51
N GLU A 544 4.25 -12.58 14.66
CA GLU A 544 4.35 -13.60 13.58
C GLU A 544 2.99 -14.20 13.20
N SER A 545 1.91 -13.79 13.87
CA SER A 545 0.58 -14.36 13.66
C SER A 545 0.04 -14.07 12.25
N VAL A 546 -0.56 -15.09 11.62
CA VAL A 546 -1.29 -15.06 10.32
C VAL A 546 -2.32 -13.91 10.21
N MET A 547 -2.79 -13.41 11.35
CA MET A 547 -3.57 -12.18 11.55
C MET A 547 -2.77 -10.88 11.24
N GLY A 548 -2.08 -10.84 10.09
CA GLY A 548 -1.29 -9.70 9.63
C GLY A 548 -0.23 -10.06 8.60
N GLY A 549 0.37 -11.25 8.69
CA GLY A 549 1.44 -11.74 7.80
C GLY A 549 1.01 -11.98 6.35
N ASP A 550 1.96 -12.21 5.46
CA ASP A 550 1.72 -12.38 4.01
C ASP A 550 1.63 -13.85 3.56
N ILE A 551 1.98 -14.78 4.45
CA ILE A 551 1.96 -16.22 4.23
C ILE A 551 0.85 -16.87 5.07
N ASN A 552 0.22 -17.92 4.54
CA ASN A 552 -0.89 -18.61 5.18
C ASN A 552 -0.87 -20.11 4.85
N GLN A 553 -1.12 -20.95 5.86
CA GLN A 553 -1.43 -22.37 5.69
C GLN A 553 -2.90 -22.57 5.99
N VAL A 554 -3.67 -23.11 5.04
CA VAL A 554 -5.12 -23.27 5.18
C VAL A 554 -5.59 -24.70 4.98
N HIS A 555 -6.59 -25.09 5.77
CA HIS A 555 -7.31 -26.34 5.67
C HIS A 555 -8.73 -26.06 5.16
N ILE A 556 -9.07 -26.64 4.01
CA ILE A 556 -10.39 -26.55 3.39
C ILE A 556 -11.24 -27.70 3.90
N VAL A 557 -12.21 -27.41 4.75
CA VAL A 557 -13.10 -28.41 5.35
C VAL A 557 -14.43 -28.42 4.61
N THR A 558 -14.70 -29.49 3.86
CA THR A 558 -15.90 -29.69 3.04
C THR A 558 -16.70 -30.91 3.48
N PRO A 559 -17.96 -31.12 3.03
CA PRO A 559 -18.73 -32.32 3.35
C PRO A 559 -18.05 -33.61 2.89
N LYS A 560 -17.24 -33.54 1.83
CA LYS A 560 -16.51 -34.69 1.24
C LYS A 560 -15.23 -35.05 2.00
N GLY A 561 -14.64 -34.11 2.72
CA GLY A 561 -13.38 -34.33 3.43
C GLY A 561 -12.65 -33.04 3.77
N VAL A 562 -11.38 -33.21 4.18
CA VAL A 562 -10.47 -32.10 4.49
C VAL A 562 -9.32 -32.14 3.50
N GLU A 563 -9.04 -31.00 2.90
CA GLU A 563 -7.88 -30.79 2.03
C GLU A 563 -7.00 -29.71 2.66
N SER A 564 -5.68 -29.93 2.70
CA SER A 564 -4.73 -28.97 3.27
C SER A 564 -3.91 -28.38 2.14
N LEU A 565 -3.91 -27.05 2.03
CA LEU A 565 -2.98 -26.35 1.15
C LEU A 565 -1.62 -26.19 1.88
N PRO A 566 -0.49 -26.27 1.16
CA PRO A 566 0.80 -25.94 1.75
C PRO A 566 0.83 -24.47 2.18
N GLU A 567 1.81 -24.15 3.00
CA GLU A 567 2.08 -22.76 3.37
C GLU A 567 2.46 -21.96 2.11
N MET A 568 1.67 -20.93 1.79
CA MET A 568 1.83 -20.13 0.56
C MET A 568 1.37 -18.68 0.77
N PRO A 569 1.75 -17.76 -0.12
CA PRO A 569 1.28 -16.37 -0.07
C PRO A 569 -0.25 -16.24 -0.13
N LYS A 570 -0.80 -15.20 0.50
CA LYS A 570 -2.26 -14.99 0.60
C LYS A 570 -2.98 -14.84 -0.75
N ASP A 571 -2.31 -14.33 -1.77
CA ASP A 571 -2.83 -14.23 -3.13
C ASP A 571 -2.86 -15.60 -3.83
N GLU A 572 -1.89 -16.47 -3.57
CA GLU A 572 -1.92 -17.86 -4.04
C GLU A 572 -3.04 -18.65 -3.36
N VAL A 573 -3.21 -18.50 -2.04
CA VAL A 573 -4.37 -19.06 -1.32
C VAL A 573 -5.67 -18.56 -1.94
N ALA A 574 -5.79 -17.25 -2.19
CA ALA A 574 -6.98 -16.68 -2.80
C ALA A 574 -7.26 -17.26 -4.20
N ARG A 575 -6.23 -17.38 -5.04
CA ARG A 575 -6.32 -17.97 -6.37
C ARG A 575 -6.85 -19.40 -6.31
N GLU A 576 -6.32 -20.19 -5.39
CA GLU A 576 -6.61 -21.62 -5.27
C GLU A 576 -8.00 -21.87 -4.65
N LEU A 577 -8.46 -20.98 -3.77
CA LEU A 577 -9.83 -20.96 -3.27
C LEU A 577 -10.84 -20.55 -4.35
N VAL A 578 -10.55 -19.51 -5.14
CA VAL A 578 -11.43 -19.05 -6.22
C VAL A 578 -11.52 -20.10 -7.33
N ARG A 579 -10.40 -20.74 -7.70
CA ARG A 579 -10.39 -21.84 -8.68
C ARG A 579 -11.32 -22.97 -8.26
N ARG A 580 -11.19 -23.47 -7.02
CA ARG A 580 -12.10 -24.51 -6.48
C ARG A 580 -13.54 -24.03 -6.41
N ALA A 581 -13.77 -22.79 -6.00
CA ALA A 581 -15.13 -22.25 -5.92
C ALA A 581 -15.79 -22.21 -7.30
N ALA A 582 -15.05 -21.84 -8.34
CA ALA A 582 -15.54 -21.91 -9.71
C ALA A 582 -15.89 -23.33 -10.13
N GLU A 583 -15.01 -24.31 -9.87
CA GLU A 583 -15.28 -25.73 -10.15
C GLU A 583 -16.53 -26.25 -9.42
N ALA A 584 -16.76 -25.80 -8.19
CA ALA A 584 -17.94 -26.18 -7.41
C ALA A 584 -19.25 -25.51 -7.89
N LEU A 585 -19.15 -24.42 -8.65
CA LEU A 585 -20.28 -23.71 -9.26
C LEU A 585 -20.61 -24.18 -10.68
N VAL A 586 -19.76 -25.01 -11.30
CA VAL A 586 -20.07 -25.66 -12.58
C VAL A 586 -21.15 -26.70 -12.33
N GLU A 587 -22.34 -26.49 -12.90
CA GLU A 587 -23.40 -27.50 -12.88
C GLU A 587 -22.90 -28.77 -13.58
N PRO A 588 -23.23 -29.97 -13.07
CA PRO A 588 -22.98 -31.19 -13.84
C PRO A 588 -23.70 -31.05 -15.18
N LYS A 589 -22.96 -31.15 -16.28
CA LYS A 589 -23.59 -31.33 -17.59
C LYS A 589 -24.43 -32.59 -17.49
N ASP A 590 -25.73 -32.47 -17.74
CA ASP A 590 -26.58 -33.63 -17.95
C ASP A 590 -25.98 -34.43 -19.12
N ASP A 591 -25.36 -35.57 -18.81
CA ASP A 591 -24.95 -36.59 -19.79
C ASP A 591 -26.20 -37.35 -20.31
N ASP A 592 -27.25 -36.63 -20.69
CA ASP A 592 -28.47 -37.17 -21.29
C ASP A 592 -28.60 -36.67 -22.73
N GLU A 593 -27.74 -37.16 -23.62
CA GLU A 593 -28.06 -37.29 -25.05
C GLU A 593 -27.10 -38.29 -25.71
N HIS A 594 -27.24 -39.58 -25.38
CA HIS A 594 -27.02 -40.70 -26.32
C HIS A 594 -27.61 -42.01 -25.77
N ASP A 595 -28.86 -42.28 -26.14
CA ASP A 595 -29.31 -43.56 -26.69
C ASP A 595 -30.52 -43.38 -27.63
#